data_AF-A0A3N6NQU3-F1
#
_entry.id   AF-A0A3N6NQU3-F1
#
_cell.length_a   1.000
_cell.length_b   1.000
_cell.length_c   1.000
_cell.angle_alpha   90.00
_cell.angle_beta   90.00
_cell.angle_gamma   90.00
#
_symmetry.space_group_name_H-M   'P 1'
#
loop_
_entity.id
_entity.type
_entity.pdbx_description
1 polymer ?
#
loop_
_entity_poly.entity_id
_entity_poly.type
_entity_poly.pdbx_seq_one_letter_code
_entity_poly.pdbx_strand_id
1 'polypeptide(L)'
;MLGRWPDLLSLSIAALVCRLLFLFPQTVFEKTGLVRISLLDWISLEHDVHKGLIRLLALLLVVACGAASAFRDYSHSFPDLLNVNVFFYGDGIEKTIQSMSDHDITKLNSTSDWKQRKKEYYTKINNELQELGIPFKFGDAPGQTSATGPLRFRTQPIQKWGAQLYRITEAGGTLVHVSQSPGTEEYRTVSEFGLTNSDFNLKGTVKDVYWENAILIMPVLKQLYRISPSREIYHHSLIAATRVEIFPYINISKTVYLVPSSDRSPMAFIPCRKRQRYSNGSVLC
;
A
#
# COMPACT_ATOMS: atom_id res chain seq x y z
N MET A 1 16.56 -12.37 9.17
CA MET A 1 15.59 -12.82 8.15
C MET A 1 16.13 -12.59 6.73
N LEU A 2 17.11 -13.38 6.27
CA LEU A 2 17.78 -13.21 4.96
C LEU A 2 17.80 -14.52 4.14
N GLY A 3 16.79 -15.37 4.28
CA GLY A 3 16.84 -16.75 3.78
C GLY A 3 16.00 -17.13 2.54
N ARG A 4 15.30 -16.20 1.87
CA ARG A 4 14.39 -16.54 0.74
C ARG A 4 14.38 -15.53 -0.42
N TRP A 5 15.52 -14.92 -0.71
CA TRP A 5 15.68 -13.95 -1.80
C TRP A 5 16.10 -14.49 -3.18
N PRO A 6 16.66 -15.71 -3.38
CA PRO A 6 17.10 -16.13 -4.71
C PRO A 6 15.95 -16.42 -5.70
N ASP A 7 14.70 -16.52 -5.23
CA ASP A 7 13.55 -16.90 -6.08
C ASP A 7 12.98 -15.78 -6.95
N LEU A 8 13.19 -14.50 -6.58
CA LEU A 8 12.61 -13.37 -7.33
C LEU A 8 13.49 -12.97 -8.51
N LEU A 9 14.81 -12.94 -8.29
CA LEU A 9 15.79 -12.70 -9.33
C LEU A 9 15.78 -13.81 -10.39
N SER A 10 15.56 -15.07 -9.98
CA SER A 10 15.47 -16.20 -10.90
C SER A 10 14.23 -16.13 -11.80
N LEU A 11 13.09 -15.64 -11.31
CA LEU A 11 11.87 -15.46 -12.11
C LEU A 11 12.00 -14.29 -13.11
N SER A 12 12.61 -13.18 -12.72
CA SER A 12 12.85 -12.05 -13.63
C SER A 12 13.88 -12.41 -14.71
N ILE A 13 14.95 -13.12 -14.33
CA ILE A 13 15.94 -13.63 -15.27
C ILE A 13 15.31 -14.69 -16.19
N ALA A 14 14.50 -15.62 -15.67
CA ALA A 14 13.79 -16.60 -16.48
C ALA A 14 12.84 -15.93 -17.47
N ALA A 15 12.06 -14.93 -17.04
CA ALA A 15 11.17 -14.18 -17.92
C ALA A 15 11.95 -13.40 -19.00
N LEU A 16 13.10 -12.80 -18.65
CA LEU A 16 13.97 -12.12 -19.60
C LEU A 16 14.58 -13.11 -20.61
N VAL A 17 15.09 -14.25 -20.14
CA VAL A 17 15.65 -15.32 -20.98
C VAL A 17 14.58 -15.87 -21.91
N CYS A 18 13.37 -16.12 -21.42
CA CYS A 18 12.27 -16.57 -22.28
C CYS A 18 11.83 -15.49 -23.28
N ARG A 19 11.82 -14.21 -22.89
CA ARG A 19 11.54 -13.08 -23.80
C ARG A 19 12.60 -12.97 -24.89
N LEU A 20 13.87 -13.18 -24.56
CA LEU A 20 14.97 -13.22 -25.52
C LEU A 20 14.87 -14.45 -26.45
N LEU A 21 14.53 -15.62 -25.94
CA LEU A 21 14.28 -16.83 -26.74
C LEU A 21 13.07 -16.67 -27.68
N PHE A 22 12.08 -15.87 -27.30
CA PHE A 22 10.94 -15.53 -28.14
C PHE A 22 11.31 -14.53 -29.25
N LEU A 23 12.12 -13.52 -28.93
CA LEU A 23 12.52 -12.45 -29.87
C LEU A 23 13.59 -12.89 -30.87
N PHE A 24 14.47 -13.84 -30.50
CA PHE A 24 15.57 -14.32 -31.34
C PHE A 24 15.52 -15.83 -31.59
N PRO A 25 14.46 -16.37 -32.23
CA PRO A 25 14.31 -17.80 -32.40
C PRO A 25 15.28 -18.39 -33.45
N GLN A 26 15.75 -17.57 -34.39
CA GLN A 26 16.62 -17.99 -35.50
C GLN A 26 18.06 -18.28 -35.06
N THR A 27 18.56 -17.60 -34.02
CA THR A 27 19.94 -17.79 -33.54
C THR A 27 20.13 -19.03 -32.68
N VAL A 28 19.05 -19.65 -32.19
CA VAL A 28 19.12 -20.78 -31.23
C VAL A 28 18.71 -22.12 -31.85
N PHE A 29 17.84 -22.14 -32.87
CA PHE A 29 17.24 -23.38 -33.37
C PHE A 29 17.21 -23.43 -34.90
N GLU A 30 18.31 -23.84 -35.53
CA GLU A 30 18.50 -23.67 -36.98
C GLU A 30 18.08 -24.87 -37.86
N LYS A 31 17.52 -25.99 -37.37
CA LYS A 31 17.17 -27.14 -38.25
C LYS A 31 15.84 -27.85 -37.92
N THR A 32 15.04 -28.17 -38.96
CA THR A 32 14.06 -29.29 -39.16
C THR A 32 12.51 -29.13 -39.10
N GLY A 33 11.85 -29.34 -40.27
CA GLY A 33 10.50 -29.90 -40.60
C GLY A 33 9.14 -29.32 -40.07
N LEU A 34 8.30 -28.73 -40.97
CA LEU A 34 6.99 -28.05 -40.76
C LEU A 34 5.77 -28.94 -40.42
N VAL A 35 4.97 -28.57 -39.40
CA VAL A 35 3.58 -29.05 -39.16
C VAL A 35 2.68 -27.90 -38.70
N ARG A 36 1.42 -27.93 -39.15
CA ARG A 36 0.40 -26.90 -38.88
C ARG A 36 -0.48 -27.32 -37.70
N ILE A 37 -0.57 -26.48 -36.67
CA ILE A 37 -1.48 -26.67 -35.53
C ILE A 37 -2.34 -25.40 -35.39
N SER A 38 -3.66 -25.56 -35.43
CA SER A 38 -4.63 -24.49 -35.29
C SER A 38 -5.19 -24.50 -33.87
N LEU A 39 -4.78 -23.55 -33.02
CA LEU A 39 -5.28 -23.43 -31.65
C LEU A 39 -6.50 -22.50 -31.53
N LEU A 40 -6.69 -21.58 -32.49
CA LEU A 40 -7.84 -20.67 -32.65
C LEU A 40 -7.84 -20.21 -34.14
N ASP A 41 -9.00 -20.09 -34.79
CA ASP A 41 -9.16 -19.89 -36.25
C ASP A 41 -8.46 -18.66 -36.87
N TRP A 42 -7.88 -17.79 -36.05
CA TRP A 42 -7.23 -16.53 -36.44
C TRP A 42 -5.71 -16.51 -36.16
N ILE A 43 -5.15 -17.59 -35.59
CA ILE A 43 -3.70 -17.73 -35.36
C ILE A 43 -3.22 -19.00 -36.07
N SER A 44 -2.77 -18.85 -37.32
CA SER A 44 -2.13 -19.91 -38.10
C SER A 44 -0.61 -19.86 -37.92
N LEU A 45 -0.04 -20.75 -37.09
CA LEU A 45 1.41 -20.90 -36.93
C LEU A 45 1.91 -22.00 -37.88
N GLU A 46 2.45 -21.61 -39.03
CA GLU A 46 3.18 -22.53 -39.94
C GLU A 46 4.65 -22.60 -39.51
N HIS A 47 5.02 -23.51 -38.61
CA HIS A 47 6.42 -23.67 -38.19
C HIS A 47 6.83 -25.13 -38.08
N ASP A 48 8.15 -25.38 -38.16
CA ASP A 48 8.77 -26.66 -37.82
C ASP A 48 8.15 -27.24 -36.55
N VAL A 49 7.68 -28.49 -36.52
CA VAL A 49 6.95 -29.09 -35.36
C VAL A 49 7.72 -28.83 -34.07
N HIS A 50 9.04 -29.04 -34.14
CA HIS A 50 9.95 -28.86 -33.03
C HIS A 50 10.10 -27.39 -32.63
N LYS A 51 10.17 -26.46 -33.59
CA LYS A 51 10.27 -25.01 -33.30
C LYS A 51 8.94 -24.44 -32.79
N GLY A 52 7.81 -24.88 -33.33
CA GLY A 52 6.47 -24.52 -32.87
C GLY A 52 6.22 -25.01 -31.44
N LEU A 53 6.58 -26.25 -31.14
CA LEU A 53 6.48 -26.82 -29.81
C LEU A 53 7.39 -26.10 -28.81
N ILE A 54 8.65 -25.82 -29.15
CA ILE A 54 9.58 -25.08 -28.27
C ILE A 54 9.04 -23.67 -27.98
N ARG A 55 8.52 -22.96 -28.98
CA ARG A 55 7.93 -21.63 -28.77
C ARG A 55 6.68 -21.69 -27.91
N LEU A 56 5.83 -22.69 -28.11
CA LEU A 56 4.65 -22.90 -27.27
C LEU A 56 5.05 -23.19 -25.82
N LEU A 57 6.03 -24.08 -25.60
CA LEU A 57 6.56 -24.37 -24.27
C LEU A 57 7.20 -23.15 -23.61
N ALA A 58 7.97 -22.35 -24.37
CA ALA A 58 8.54 -21.11 -23.86
C ALA A 58 7.47 -20.08 -23.50
N LEU A 59 6.43 -19.93 -24.33
CA LEU A 59 5.28 -19.07 -24.03
C LEU A 59 4.54 -19.55 -22.80
N LEU A 60 4.27 -20.86 -22.70
CA LEU A 60 3.63 -21.46 -21.52
C LEU A 60 4.48 -21.27 -20.27
N LEU A 61 5.82 -21.35 -20.38
CA LEU A 61 6.72 -21.08 -19.27
C LEU A 61 6.68 -19.61 -18.85
N VAL A 62 6.65 -18.66 -19.79
CA VAL A 62 6.47 -17.23 -19.48
C VAL A 62 5.14 -16.98 -18.80
N VAL A 63 4.06 -17.56 -19.32
CA VAL A 63 2.72 -17.43 -18.74
C VAL A 63 2.68 -18.09 -17.37
N ALA A 64 3.32 -19.25 -17.17
CA ALA A 64 3.38 -19.94 -15.88
C ALA A 64 4.22 -19.18 -14.85
N CYS A 65 5.41 -18.69 -15.22
CA CYS A 65 6.26 -17.86 -14.37
C CYS A 65 5.59 -16.54 -14.03
N GLY A 66 4.91 -15.94 -15.02
CA GLY A 66 3.98 -14.84 -14.83
C GLY A 66 2.96 -15.23 -13.78
N ALA A 67 2.02 -16.11 -14.10
CA ALA A 67 0.92 -16.58 -13.24
C ALA A 67 1.35 -16.91 -11.81
N ALA A 68 2.49 -17.59 -11.63
CA ALA A 68 3.03 -17.94 -10.32
C ALA A 68 3.20 -16.71 -9.39
N SER A 69 3.54 -15.53 -9.94
CA SER A 69 3.66 -14.31 -9.14
C SER A 69 2.30 -13.76 -8.69
N ALA A 70 1.22 -13.85 -9.46
CA ALA A 70 -0.10 -13.45 -8.99
C ALA A 70 -0.67 -14.40 -7.94
N PHE A 71 -0.36 -15.69 -8.05
CA PHE A 71 -0.85 -16.72 -7.14
C PHE A 71 0.03 -16.94 -5.90
N ARG A 72 1.13 -16.19 -5.77
CA ARG A 72 1.99 -16.23 -4.58
C ARG A 72 1.32 -15.52 -3.40
N ASP A 73 1.52 -16.10 -2.21
CA ASP A 73 1.12 -15.48 -0.94
C ASP A 73 2.15 -14.41 -0.54
N TYR A 74 1.70 -13.16 -0.43
CA TYR A 74 2.49 -12.01 0.01
C TYR A 74 2.16 -11.56 1.43
N SER A 75 1.44 -12.37 2.22
CA SER A 75 1.09 -12.03 3.61
C SER A 75 2.32 -11.67 4.45
N HIS A 76 3.41 -12.42 4.28
CA HIS A 76 4.70 -12.16 4.95
C HIS A 76 5.40 -10.87 4.51
N SER A 77 4.98 -10.27 3.40
CA SER A 77 5.52 -9.00 2.93
C SER A 77 4.92 -7.80 3.66
N PHE A 78 3.80 -7.98 4.34
CA PHE A 78 3.19 -6.93 5.14
C PHE A 78 3.89 -6.84 6.50
N PRO A 79 4.30 -5.64 6.93
CA PRO A 79 4.96 -5.45 8.21
C PRO A 79 3.95 -5.54 9.36
N ASP A 80 4.26 -6.33 10.39
CA ASP A 80 3.45 -6.41 11.62
C ASP A 80 3.41 -5.08 12.39
N LEU A 81 4.46 -4.26 12.25
CA LEU A 81 4.62 -2.99 12.94
C LEU A 81 5.15 -1.92 11.97
N LEU A 82 4.46 -0.79 11.91
CA LEU A 82 4.79 0.38 11.13
C LEU A 82 4.92 1.60 12.03
N ASN A 83 6.06 2.29 11.98
CA ASN A 83 6.15 3.62 12.60
C ASN A 83 5.62 4.65 11.63
N VAL A 84 4.50 5.28 11.99
CA VAL A 84 3.83 6.29 11.20
C VAL A 84 4.20 7.69 11.71
N ASN A 85 4.54 8.60 10.80
CA ASN A 85 4.75 10.03 11.08
C ASN A 85 3.80 10.85 10.23
N VAL A 86 2.65 11.23 10.77
CA VAL A 86 1.54 11.94 10.14
C VAL A 86 1.82 13.43 10.05
N PHE A 87 1.60 14.02 8.88
CA PHE A 87 1.69 15.45 8.62
C PHE A 87 0.35 16.02 8.22
N PHE A 88 0.08 17.22 8.71
CA PHE A 88 -1.20 17.89 8.54
C PHE A 88 -1.11 19.06 7.53
N TYR A 89 0.09 19.40 7.04
CA TYR A 89 0.32 20.55 6.16
C TYR A 89 0.19 20.19 4.66
N GLY A 90 -0.33 21.14 3.87
CA GLY A 90 -0.67 20.97 2.45
C GLY A 90 0.43 20.36 1.56
N ASP A 91 1.65 20.89 1.59
CA ASP A 91 2.75 20.44 0.72
C ASP A 91 3.12 18.97 0.91
N GLY A 92 3.03 18.47 2.15
CA GLY A 92 3.30 17.07 2.44
C GLY A 92 2.28 16.17 1.74
N ILE A 93 1.03 16.63 1.71
CA ILE A 93 -0.13 15.90 1.18
C ILE A 93 0.00 15.81 -0.31
N GLU A 94 0.22 16.95 -0.95
CA GLU A 94 0.37 17.09 -2.38
C GLU A 94 1.51 16.23 -2.92
N LYS A 95 2.68 16.26 -2.27
CA LYS A 95 3.82 15.39 -2.64
C LYS A 95 3.53 13.90 -2.51
N THR A 96 2.69 13.50 -1.56
CA THR A 96 2.36 12.09 -1.35
C THR A 96 1.33 11.61 -2.37
N ILE A 97 0.32 12.44 -2.67
CA ILE A 97 -0.65 12.18 -3.74
C ILE A 97 0.08 12.10 -5.10
N GLN A 98 1.01 13.01 -5.38
CA GLN A 98 1.82 13.00 -6.61
C GLN A 98 2.70 11.76 -6.76
N SER A 99 3.02 11.06 -5.66
CA SER A 99 3.78 9.80 -5.70
C SER A 99 2.91 8.56 -5.95
N MET A 100 1.59 8.71 -5.94
CA MET A 100 0.65 7.61 -6.17
C MET A 100 0.33 7.48 -7.66
N SER A 101 0.12 6.26 -8.12
CA SER A 101 -0.37 5.98 -9.48
C SER A 101 -1.81 6.49 -9.66
N ASP A 102 -2.23 6.79 -10.90
CA ASP A 102 -3.62 7.16 -11.21
C ASP A 102 -4.62 6.08 -10.76
N HIS A 103 -4.22 4.81 -10.82
CA HIS A 103 -5.01 3.68 -10.34
C HIS A 103 -5.25 3.74 -8.82
N ASP A 104 -4.22 4.10 -8.04
CA ASP A 104 -4.37 4.33 -6.59
C ASP A 104 -5.26 5.54 -6.32
N ILE A 105 -5.05 6.66 -7.03
CA ILE A 105 -5.86 7.88 -6.86
C ILE A 105 -7.34 7.58 -7.14
N THR A 106 -7.62 6.75 -8.14
CA THR A 106 -8.98 6.28 -8.45
C THR A 106 -9.55 5.43 -7.30
N LYS A 107 -8.78 4.50 -6.74
CA LYS A 107 -9.19 3.70 -5.55
C LYS A 107 -9.43 4.55 -4.32
N LEU A 108 -8.65 5.63 -4.17
CA LEU A 108 -8.79 6.62 -3.12
C LEU A 108 -10.04 7.50 -3.29
N ASN A 109 -10.77 7.37 -4.41
CA ASN A 109 -11.96 8.17 -4.73
C ASN A 109 -11.76 9.66 -4.36
N SER A 110 -10.56 10.16 -4.66
CA SER A 110 -10.13 11.51 -4.30
C SER A 110 -10.75 12.49 -5.28
N THR A 111 -11.55 13.44 -4.81
CA THR A 111 -11.82 14.62 -5.66
C THR A 111 -10.62 15.54 -5.69
N SER A 112 -10.56 16.36 -6.73
CA SER A 112 -9.66 17.51 -6.85
C SER A 112 -9.73 18.49 -5.67
N ASP A 113 -10.82 18.47 -4.90
CA ASP A 113 -11.09 19.43 -3.81
C ASP A 113 -10.66 18.98 -2.40
N TRP A 114 -9.59 18.20 -2.28
CA TRP A 114 -9.13 17.74 -0.96
C TRP A 114 -8.66 18.89 -0.05
N LYS A 115 -8.20 20.02 -0.63
CA LYS A 115 -7.71 21.18 0.13
C LYS A 115 -8.84 21.83 0.95
N GLN A 116 -10.02 22.00 0.35
CA GLN A 116 -11.19 22.53 1.05
C GLN A 116 -11.66 21.56 2.13
N ARG A 117 -11.79 20.26 1.81
CA ARG A 117 -12.23 19.24 2.78
C ARG A 117 -11.33 19.12 3.99
N LYS A 118 -10.01 19.24 3.79
CA LYS A 118 -9.04 19.30 4.89
C LYS A 118 -9.29 20.50 5.80
N LYS A 119 -9.53 21.68 5.23
CA LYS A 119 -9.83 22.90 5.99
C LYS A 119 -11.12 22.76 6.80
N GLU A 120 -12.18 22.22 6.19
CA GLU A 120 -13.47 21.94 6.86
C GLU A 120 -13.28 20.94 8.00
N TYR A 121 -12.55 19.86 7.75
CA TYR A 121 -12.24 18.84 8.75
C TYR A 121 -11.44 19.41 9.93
N TYR A 122 -10.40 20.21 9.70
CA TYR A 122 -9.61 20.81 10.79
C TYR A 122 -10.43 21.82 11.57
N THR A 123 -11.31 22.57 10.90
CA THR A 123 -12.23 23.49 11.58
C THR A 123 -13.15 22.71 12.52
N LYS A 124 -13.76 21.62 12.01
CA LYS A 124 -14.62 20.74 12.81
C LYS A 124 -13.89 20.17 14.03
N ILE A 125 -12.74 19.55 13.84
CA ILE A 125 -11.97 18.98 14.96
C ILE A 125 -11.53 20.05 15.96
N ASN A 126 -11.01 21.17 15.49
CA ASN A 126 -10.54 22.23 16.39
C ASN A 126 -11.68 22.78 17.24
N ASN A 127 -12.89 22.90 16.68
CA ASN A 127 -14.08 23.28 17.44
C ASN A 127 -14.43 22.22 18.49
N GLU A 128 -14.46 20.93 18.10
CA GLU A 128 -14.72 19.82 19.04
C GLU A 128 -13.68 19.78 20.18
N LEU A 129 -12.39 19.96 19.88
CA LEU A 129 -11.32 20.02 20.89
C LEU A 129 -11.47 21.23 21.82
N GLN A 130 -11.87 22.38 21.28
CA GLN A 130 -12.11 23.59 22.05
C GLN A 130 -13.31 23.44 22.99
N GLU A 131 -14.41 22.84 22.53
CA GLU A 131 -15.58 22.51 23.36
C GLU A 131 -15.22 21.57 24.52
N LEU A 132 -14.24 20.70 24.29
CA LEU A 132 -13.70 19.78 25.30
C LEU A 132 -12.65 20.43 26.23
N GLY A 133 -12.30 21.70 26.01
CA GLY A 133 -11.29 22.42 26.79
C GLY A 133 -9.85 21.96 26.54
N ILE A 134 -9.58 21.31 25.41
CA ILE A 134 -8.24 20.83 25.04
C ILE A 134 -7.54 21.96 24.26
N PRO A 135 -6.41 22.51 24.75
CA PRO A 135 -5.72 23.63 24.09
C PRO A 135 -4.85 23.19 22.89
N PHE A 136 -5.21 22.07 22.24
CA PHE A 136 -4.55 21.57 21.03
C PHE A 136 -5.26 22.10 19.79
N LYS A 137 -4.49 22.56 18.81
CA LYS A 137 -5.01 23.04 17.52
C LYS A 137 -4.26 22.40 16.36
N PHE A 138 -5.02 21.82 15.43
CA PHE A 138 -4.52 21.41 14.12
C PHE A 138 -4.29 22.63 13.25
N GLY A 139 -3.05 22.82 12.81
CA GLY A 139 -2.60 23.90 11.93
C GLY A 139 -2.30 23.41 10.51
N ASP A 140 -2.37 24.33 9.55
CA ASP A 140 -2.07 24.05 8.14
C ASP A 140 -0.63 24.46 7.76
N ALA A 141 0.03 25.29 8.57
CA ALA A 141 1.38 25.71 8.24
C ALA A 141 2.38 24.56 8.46
N PRO A 142 3.45 24.47 7.64
CA PRO A 142 4.50 23.47 7.83
C PRO A 142 5.05 23.48 9.26
N GLY A 143 5.10 22.31 9.89
CA GLY A 143 5.62 22.15 11.25
C GLY A 143 4.67 22.54 12.39
N GLN A 144 3.50 23.15 12.10
CA GLN A 144 2.53 23.49 13.16
C GLN A 144 1.92 22.27 13.83
N THR A 145 1.68 21.21 13.07
CA THR A 145 1.12 19.98 13.62
C THR A 145 1.75 18.77 12.97
N SER A 146 2.16 17.83 13.82
CA SER A 146 2.68 16.53 13.42
C SER A 146 2.20 15.48 14.40
N ALA A 147 2.10 14.22 13.97
CA ALA A 147 1.83 13.14 14.89
C ALA A 147 2.71 11.94 14.56
N THR A 148 3.18 11.24 15.59
CA THR A 148 4.07 10.09 15.39
C THR A 148 3.67 8.95 16.31
N GLY A 149 3.80 7.72 15.83
CA GLY A 149 3.64 6.55 16.70
C GLY A 149 3.58 5.22 15.97
N PRO A 150 3.48 4.12 16.72
CA PRO A 150 3.43 2.78 16.17
C PRO A 150 2.01 2.41 15.70
N LEU A 151 1.91 1.87 14.50
CA LEU A 151 0.75 1.19 13.92
C LEU A 151 1.08 -0.30 13.87
N ARG A 152 0.36 -1.11 14.66
CA ARG A 152 0.33 -2.56 14.52
C ARG A 152 -0.62 -2.92 13.40
N PHE A 153 -0.21 -3.83 12.54
CA PHE A 153 -0.96 -4.22 11.36
C PHE A 153 -0.72 -5.68 11.03
N ARG A 154 -1.71 -6.54 11.28
CA ARG A 154 -1.59 -7.97 11.04
C ARG A 154 -2.54 -8.43 9.96
N THR A 155 -1.99 -9.12 8.97
CA THR A 155 -2.76 -9.72 7.88
C THR A 155 -2.67 -11.23 7.92
N GLN A 156 -3.77 -11.89 7.53
CA GLN A 156 -3.84 -13.34 7.39
C GLN A 156 -4.43 -13.69 6.02
N PRO A 157 -3.85 -14.65 5.27
CA PRO A 157 -4.43 -15.09 4.01
C PRO A 157 -5.78 -15.79 4.28
N ILE A 158 -6.84 -15.36 3.59
CA ILE A 158 -8.17 -16.01 3.65
C ILE A 158 -8.20 -17.22 2.72
N GLN A 159 -7.55 -17.12 1.57
CA GLN A 159 -7.48 -18.18 0.57
C GLN A 159 -6.02 -18.35 0.12
N LYS A 160 -5.56 -19.61 0.04
CA LYS A 160 -4.17 -19.92 -0.31
C LYS A 160 -3.90 -19.89 -1.83
N TRP A 161 -4.93 -19.80 -2.67
CA TRP A 161 -4.85 -19.92 -4.12
C TRP A 161 -5.79 -18.92 -4.82
N GLY A 162 -5.36 -18.37 -5.95
CA GLY A 162 -6.25 -17.72 -6.93
C GLY A 162 -6.42 -16.21 -6.81
N ALA A 163 -6.61 -15.70 -5.59
CA ALA A 163 -6.82 -14.28 -5.35
C ALA A 163 -6.09 -13.88 -4.07
N GLN A 164 -5.30 -12.81 -4.14
CA GLN A 164 -4.58 -12.25 -3.02
C GLN A 164 -5.58 -11.58 -2.07
N LEU A 165 -6.27 -12.41 -1.31
CA LEU A 165 -7.29 -12.02 -0.35
C LEU A 165 -6.76 -12.23 1.05
N TYR A 166 -6.51 -11.13 1.74
CA TYR A 166 -6.02 -11.12 3.10
C TYR A 166 -7.06 -10.51 4.03
N ARG A 167 -7.23 -11.05 5.22
CA ARG A 167 -7.99 -10.44 6.30
C ARG A 167 -7.05 -9.63 7.16
N ILE A 168 -7.44 -8.40 7.49
CA ILE A 168 -6.74 -7.60 8.50
C ILE A 168 -7.31 -8.01 9.85
N THR A 169 -6.59 -8.87 10.58
CA THR A 169 -7.06 -9.40 11.86
C THR A 169 -6.80 -8.45 13.01
N GLU A 170 -5.77 -7.62 12.88
CA GLU A 170 -5.40 -6.63 13.89
C GLU A 170 -4.95 -5.36 13.16
N ALA A 171 -5.52 -4.22 13.53
CA ALA A 171 -4.94 -2.92 13.20
C ALA A 171 -5.19 -1.97 14.36
N GLY A 172 -4.14 -1.31 14.83
CA GLY A 172 -4.28 -0.34 15.90
C GLY A 172 -2.95 0.19 16.41
N GLY A 173 -3.00 1.22 17.23
CA GLY A 173 -1.80 1.90 17.66
C GLY A 173 -2.08 3.20 18.39
N THR A 174 -0.99 3.92 18.66
CA THR A 174 -1.01 5.20 19.35
C THR A 174 -0.35 6.25 18.47
N LEU A 175 -0.87 7.48 18.51
CA LEU A 175 -0.23 8.65 17.91
C LEU A 175 -0.02 9.68 19.00
N VAL A 176 1.22 10.15 19.12
CA VAL A 176 1.58 11.34 19.86
C VAL A 176 1.52 12.51 18.90
N HIS A 177 0.53 13.37 19.07
CA HIS A 177 0.38 14.62 18.32
C HIS A 177 1.16 15.72 19.02
N VAL A 178 1.84 16.53 18.22
CA VAL A 178 2.61 17.69 18.65
C VAL A 178 2.07 18.88 17.87
N SER A 179 1.64 19.92 18.59
CA SER A 179 1.27 21.20 18.01
C SER A 179 2.19 22.30 18.51
N GLN A 180 2.76 23.06 17.57
CA GLN A 180 3.66 24.17 17.85
C GLN A 180 3.17 25.40 17.08
N SER A 181 2.62 26.38 17.78
CA SER A 181 2.33 27.69 17.19
C SER A 181 3.48 28.66 17.48
N PRO A 182 3.78 29.61 16.58
CA PRO A 182 4.82 30.61 16.83
C PRO A 182 4.54 31.38 18.13
N GLY A 183 5.49 31.37 19.07
CA GLY A 183 5.36 32.07 20.34
C GLY A 183 4.56 31.36 21.43
N THR A 184 4.14 30.10 21.24
CA THR A 184 3.49 29.29 22.28
C THR A 184 4.33 28.08 22.66
N GLU A 185 4.12 27.56 23.87
CA GLU A 185 4.71 26.27 24.27
C GLU A 185 4.19 25.13 23.38
N GLU A 186 5.03 24.10 23.23
CA GLU A 186 4.68 22.90 22.49
C GLU A 186 3.61 22.11 23.25
N TYR A 187 2.47 21.84 22.62
CA TYR A 187 1.43 21.02 23.22
C TYR A 187 1.46 19.61 22.66
N ARG A 188 1.38 18.62 23.55
CA ARG A 188 1.33 17.19 23.19
C ARG A 188 0.00 16.58 23.60
N THR A 189 -0.59 15.79 22.70
CA THR A 189 -1.75 14.95 23.01
C THR A 189 -1.57 13.56 22.42
N VAL A 190 -2.26 12.57 22.99
CA VAL A 190 -2.20 11.18 22.54
C VAL A 190 -3.57 10.75 22.04
N SER A 191 -3.59 10.11 20.87
CA SER A 191 -4.76 9.39 20.39
C SER A 191 -4.45 7.93 20.23
N GLU A 192 -5.42 7.09 20.54
CA GLU A 192 -5.40 5.67 20.22
C GLU A 192 -6.26 5.44 18.97
N PHE A 193 -5.86 4.51 18.12
CA PHE A 193 -6.69 4.11 16.99
C PHE A 193 -6.73 2.59 16.91
N GLY A 194 -7.86 2.05 16.46
CA GLY A 194 -8.10 0.62 16.38
C GLY A 194 -9.04 0.28 15.23
N LEU A 195 -8.99 -0.95 14.76
CA LEU A 195 -9.80 -1.43 13.66
C LEU A 195 -11.30 -1.26 13.97
N THR A 196 -12.05 -0.64 13.05
CA THR A 196 -13.50 -0.41 13.23
C THR A 196 -14.29 -1.71 13.25
N ASN A 197 -13.88 -2.68 12.42
CA ASN A 197 -14.50 -3.98 12.23
C ASN A 197 -13.42 -5.01 11.84
N SER A 198 -13.41 -6.19 12.49
CA SER A 198 -12.49 -7.31 12.26
C SER A 198 -12.58 -7.95 10.87
N ASP A 199 -13.64 -7.67 10.11
CA ASP A 199 -13.90 -8.32 8.82
C ASP A 199 -13.36 -7.56 7.61
N PHE A 200 -12.40 -6.65 7.80
CA PHE A 200 -11.80 -5.94 6.69
C PHE A 200 -10.93 -6.88 5.85
N ASN A 201 -11.32 -7.06 4.58
CA ASN A 201 -10.58 -7.88 3.63
C ASN A 201 -9.83 -7.00 2.62
N LEU A 202 -8.51 -7.17 2.58
CA LEU A 202 -7.64 -6.64 1.54
C LEU A 202 -7.71 -7.57 0.33
N LYS A 203 -8.21 -7.05 -0.80
CA LYS A 203 -8.27 -7.78 -2.08
C LYS A 203 -7.27 -7.15 -3.06
N GLY A 204 -6.16 -7.84 -3.30
CA GLY A 204 -5.27 -7.54 -4.42
C GLY A 204 -5.86 -8.07 -5.73
N THR A 205 -5.96 -7.21 -6.74
CA THR A 205 -6.34 -7.61 -8.10
C THR A 205 -5.10 -8.04 -8.90
N VAL A 206 -5.30 -8.79 -9.97
CA VAL A 206 -4.23 -9.12 -10.94
C VAL A 206 -3.55 -7.85 -11.47
N LYS A 207 -4.34 -6.77 -11.69
CA LYS A 207 -3.83 -5.46 -12.08
C LYS A 207 -2.84 -4.88 -11.08
N ASP A 208 -3.20 -4.94 -9.79
CA ASP A 208 -2.36 -4.44 -8.70
C ASP A 208 -0.99 -5.12 -8.67
N VAL A 209 -0.96 -6.42 -8.94
CA VAL A 209 0.26 -7.23 -8.79
C VAL A 209 1.17 -7.13 -10.01
N TYR A 210 0.63 -7.21 -11.23
CA TYR A 210 1.47 -7.23 -12.44
C TYR A 210 1.76 -5.87 -13.03
N TRP A 211 0.73 -5.03 -13.10
CA TRP A 211 0.85 -3.75 -13.80
C TRP A 211 1.31 -2.66 -12.85
N GLU A 212 0.69 -2.58 -11.67
CA GLU A 212 1.05 -1.57 -10.68
C GLU A 212 2.24 -2.01 -9.81
N ASN A 213 2.54 -3.31 -9.76
CA ASN A 213 3.54 -3.91 -8.88
C ASN A 213 3.36 -3.51 -7.40
N ALA A 214 2.14 -3.18 -7.00
CA ALA A 214 1.85 -2.65 -5.68
C ALA A 214 0.40 -2.90 -5.26
N ILE A 215 0.21 -3.12 -3.96
CA ILE A 215 -1.10 -3.23 -3.33
C ILE A 215 -1.35 -2.02 -2.45
N LEU A 216 -2.48 -1.35 -2.68
CA LEU A 216 -2.96 -0.29 -1.81
C LEU A 216 -3.79 -0.88 -0.67
N ILE A 217 -3.31 -0.74 0.55
CA ILE A 217 -3.97 -1.18 1.78
C ILE A 217 -4.71 0.00 2.39
N MET A 218 -6.00 -0.14 2.72
CA MET A 218 -6.83 0.96 3.22
C MET A 218 -7.74 0.55 4.39
N PRO A 219 -7.20 0.08 5.54
CA PRO A 219 -8.03 -0.25 6.70
C PRO A 219 -8.80 0.99 7.18
N VAL A 220 -10.05 0.77 7.58
CA VAL A 220 -10.85 1.76 8.31
C VAL A 220 -10.61 1.58 9.81
N LEU A 221 -10.15 2.65 10.44
CA LEU A 221 -9.77 2.71 11.85
C LEU A 221 -10.71 3.67 12.58
N LYS A 222 -11.12 3.34 13.80
CA LYS A 222 -11.73 4.28 14.74
C LYS A 222 -10.60 4.99 15.48
N GLN A 223 -10.61 6.32 15.48
CA GLN A 223 -9.70 7.11 16.28
C GLN A 223 -10.40 7.60 17.56
N LEU A 224 -9.76 7.32 18.69
CA LEU A 224 -10.16 7.72 20.04
C LEU A 224 -9.12 8.71 20.56
N TYR A 225 -9.55 9.89 21.00
CA TYR A 225 -8.66 10.79 21.73
C TYR A 225 -8.74 10.45 23.22
N ARG A 226 -7.57 10.33 23.83
CA ARG A 226 -7.45 10.05 25.26
C ARG A 226 -6.91 11.29 25.96
N ILE A 227 -7.79 11.98 26.67
CA ILE A 227 -7.45 13.19 27.43
C ILE A 227 -6.91 12.79 28.82
N SER A 228 -7.44 11.70 29.38
CA SER A 228 -7.00 11.10 30.63
C SER A 228 -7.23 9.58 30.60
N PRO A 229 -6.67 8.79 31.54
CA PRO A 229 -6.90 7.36 31.61
C PRO A 229 -8.38 6.94 31.65
N SER A 230 -9.26 7.81 32.15
CA SER A 230 -10.70 7.59 32.37
C SER A 230 -11.62 8.31 31.38
N ARG A 231 -11.09 9.15 30.48
CA ARG A 231 -11.89 9.93 29.52
C ARG A 231 -11.42 9.68 28.10
N GLU A 232 -12.13 8.80 27.43
CA GLU A 232 -12.00 8.48 26.02
C GLU A 232 -13.13 9.15 25.25
N ILE A 233 -12.80 9.80 24.14
CA ILE A 233 -13.79 10.43 23.28
C ILE A 233 -13.60 9.89 21.87
N TYR A 234 -14.64 9.17 21.39
CA TYR A 234 -14.72 8.78 19.99
C TYR A 234 -14.88 10.01 19.14
N HIS A 235 -14.02 10.15 18.14
CA HIS A 235 -13.97 11.37 17.36
C HIS A 235 -14.38 11.14 15.92
N HIS A 236 -13.76 10.19 15.23
CA HIS A 236 -14.07 9.91 13.83
C HIS A 236 -13.47 8.56 13.39
N SER A 237 -13.97 8.07 12.25
CA SER A 237 -13.31 7.01 11.50
C SER A 237 -12.25 7.61 10.59
N LEU A 238 -11.21 6.84 10.30
CA LEU A 238 -10.04 7.28 9.56
C LEU A 238 -9.53 6.10 8.72
N ILE A 239 -9.21 6.33 7.46
CA ILE A 239 -8.76 5.29 6.54
C ILE A 239 -7.26 5.47 6.34
N ALA A 240 -6.46 4.45 6.63
CA ALA A 240 -5.00 4.51 6.55
C ALA A 240 -4.48 3.90 5.24
N ALA A 241 -4.44 4.69 4.16
CA ALA A 241 -4.01 4.23 2.84
C ALA A 241 -2.49 4.08 2.75
N THR A 242 -1.99 2.86 2.61
CA THR A 242 -0.56 2.56 2.48
C THR A 242 -0.32 1.75 1.21
N ARG A 243 0.55 2.23 0.31
CA ARG A 243 0.94 1.49 -0.89
C ARG A 243 2.11 0.57 -0.54
N VAL A 244 1.97 -0.72 -0.84
CA VAL A 244 3.02 -1.72 -0.65
C VAL A 244 3.44 -2.20 -2.03
N GLU A 245 4.57 -1.70 -2.51
CA GLU A 245 5.23 -2.19 -3.71
C GLU A 245 5.81 -3.57 -3.41
N ILE A 246 5.55 -4.52 -4.30
CA ILE A 246 5.95 -5.93 -4.15
C ILE A 246 7.23 -6.21 -4.95
N PHE A 247 7.37 -5.58 -6.11
CA PHE A 247 8.47 -5.80 -7.04
C PHE A 247 9.26 -4.51 -7.31
N PRO A 248 10.59 -4.62 -7.54
CA PRO A 248 11.41 -5.84 -7.44
C PRO A 248 11.75 -6.23 -5.99
N TYR A 249 11.53 -5.33 -5.04
CA TYR A 249 11.67 -5.56 -3.61
C TYR A 249 10.47 -4.95 -2.89
N ILE A 250 10.18 -5.47 -1.70
CA ILE A 250 9.09 -4.95 -0.87
C ILE A 250 9.44 -3.53 -0.44
N ASN A 251 8.66 -2.57 -0.91
CA ASN A 251 8.78 -1.17 -0.51
C ASN A 251 7.42 -0.66 -0.03
N ILE A 252 7.35 -0.34 1.26
CA ILE A 252 6.13 0.20 1.87
C ILE A 252 6.24 1.72 1.85
N SER A 253 5.32 2.33 1.11
CA SER A 253 5.21 3.77 0.93
C SER A 253 4.77 4.48 2.20
N LYS A 254 4.61 5.79 2.05
CA LYS A 254 4.00 6.67 3.04
C LYS A 254 2.51 6.37 3.19
N THR A 255 2.07 6.13 4.42
CA THR A 255 0.65 6.02 4.73
C THR A 255 -0.03 7.39 4.55
N VAL A 256 -1.21 7.43 3.95
CA VAL A 256 -2.05 8.61 3.89
C VAL A 256 -3.33 8.33 4.64
N TYR A 257 -3.58 9.13 5.65
CA TYR A 257 -4.80 9.12 6.42
C TYR A 257 -5.89 9.87 5.69
N LEU A 258 -7.08 9.28 5.71
CA LEU A 258 -8.20 9.69 4.92
C LEU A 258 -9.42 9.79 5.81
N VAL A 259 -10.11 10.91 5.78
CA VAL A 259 -11.37 11.01 6.52
C VAL A 259 -12.48 10.47 5.61
N PRO A 260 -13.25 9.47 6.05
CA PRO A 260 -14.42 9.01 5.31
C PRO A 260 -15.44 10.16 5.29
N SER A 261 -15.87 10.53 4.09
CA SER A 261 -17.02 11.42 3.93
C SER A 261 -18.23 10.67 4.48
N SER A 262 -18.77 11.13 5.61
CA SER A 262 -20.08 10.66 6.07
C SER A 262 -21.06 10.95 4.93
N ASP A 263 -21.58 9.88 4.33
CA ASP A 263 -22.24 9.80 3.03
C ASP A 263 -21.33 9.88 1.78
N ARG A 264 -21.32 8.74 1.08
CA ARG A 264 -20.84 8.42 -0.28
C ARG A 264 -20.09 9.56 -1.01
N SER A 265 -18.76 9.58 -0.81
CA SER A 265 -17.70 10.36 -1.52
C SER A 265 -17.42 11.77 -0.99
N PRO A 266 -16.22 12.35 -1.25
CA PRO A 266 -14.83 11.85 -1.35
C PRO A 266 -13.94 12.18 -0.11
N MET A 267 -12.75 11.58 -0.03
CA MET A 267 -11.90 11.56 1.17
C MET A 267 -11.00 12.81 1.36
N ALA A 268 -10.66 13.15 2.61
CA ALA A 268 -9.69 14.22 2.96
C ALA A 268 -8.34 13.62 3.43
N PHE A 269 -7.23 14.03 2.83
CA PHE A 269 -5.90 13.40 2.95
C PHE A 269 -5.04 13.98 4.09
N ILE A 270 -4.21 13.16 4.72
CA ILE A 270 -3.22 13.49 5.75
C ILE A 270 -2.03 12.48 5.63
N PRO A 271 -0.94 12.81 4.91
CA PRO A 271 0.14 11.88 4.60
C PRO A 271 1.09 11.62 5.76
N CYS A 272 1.88 10.56 5.69
CA CYS A 272 2.85 10.18 6.71
C CYS A 272 4.23 9.76 6.16
N ARG A 273 5.35 10.33 6.63
CA ARG A 273 6.72 9.97 6.14
C ARG A 273 7.33 8.84 6.94
N LYS A 274 7.91 7.87 6.25
CA LYS A 274 8.74 6.83 6.85
C LYS A 274 10.14 7.35 7.14
N ARG A 275 10.68 7.06 8.33
CA ARG A 275 12.12 7.13 8.63
C ARG A 275 12.63 5.69 8.69
N GLN A 276 13.24 5.19 7.62
CA GLN A 276 14.00 3.94 7.66
C GLN A 276 15.34 4.20 8.35
N ARG A 277 15.57 3.55 9.49
CA ARG A 277 16.91 3.22 9.95
C ARG A 277 17.04 1.70 9.86
N TYR A 278 18.00 1.26 9.05
CA TYR A 278 18.57 -0.08 9.18
C TYR A 278 19.30 -0.13 10.53
N SER A 279 18.89 -1.05 11.41
CA SER A 279 19.64 -1.36 12.63
C SER A 279 20.71 -2.40 12.30
N ASN A 280 21.95 -1.94 12.16
CA ASN A 280 23.06 -2.63 12.80
C ASN A 280 23.36 -1.84 14.07
N GLY A 281 23.33 -2.51 15.22
CA GLY A 281 23.62 -1.90 16.51
C GLY A 281 22.65 -2.36 17.58
N SER A 282 23.08 -3.38 18.31
CA SER A 282 22.71 -3.62 19.71
C SER A 282 22.77 -2.33 20.54
N VAL A 283 21.91 -2.24 21.56
CA VAL A 283 22.27 -2.05 22.99
C VAL A 283 21.01 -1.74 23.81
N LEU A 284 20.97 -2.46 24.93
CA LEU A 284 20.26 -2.35 26.22
C LEU A 284 19.34 -1.16 26.56
N CYS A 285 18.38 -1.54 27.41
CA CYS A 285 17.41 -0.78 28.23
C CYS A 285 16.12 -0.37 27.52
#